data_AF-A0A7I7XRX9-F1
#
_entry.id   AF-A0A7I7XRX9-F1
#
_cell.length_a   1.000
_cell.length_b   1.000
_cell.length_c   1.000
_cell.angle_alpha   90.00
_cell.angle_beta   90.00
_cell.angle_gamma   90.00
#
_symmetry.space_group_name_H-M   'P 1'
#
loop_
_entity.id
_entity.type
_entity.pdbx_description
1 polymer ?
#
loop_
_entity_poly.entity_id
_entity_poly.type
_entity_poly.pdbx_seq_one_letter_code
_entity_poly.pdbx_strand_id
1 'polypeptide(L)'
;MIGEGGYERLLRWRRRCWLHEVELAVTGQCPECSRLRPGRQSEGVAVFDNVDDDGYRAWVGIHRVGYVLNMEKSYNPNYVILHQATCHTINGEPARGDVFVGGYVKVCAVRRGELEDWAINKLGTPSECEICF
;
A
#
# COMPACT_ATOMS: atom_id res chain seq x y z
N MET A 1 1.66 -32.29 -42.33
CA MET A 1 1.39 -30.86 -42.57
C MET A 1 0.71 -30.30 -41.33
N ILE A 2 1.38 -29.34 -40.67
CA ILE A 2 0.87 -28.22 -39.84
C ILE A 2 -0.03 -28.62 -38.63
N GLY A 3 0.27 -28.28 -37.39
CA GLY A 3 1.31 -27.43 -36.83
C GLY A 3 1.18 -27.38 -35.31
N GLU A 4 2.32 -27.41 -34.64
CA GLU A 4 2.49 -27.22 -33.20
C GLU A 4 2.10 -25.81 -32.74
N GLY A 5 1.80 -25.70 -31.45
CA GLY A 5 2.54 -24.75 -30.63
C GLY A 5 1.85 -23.42 -30.32
N GLY A 6 1.55 -23.24 -29.05
CA GLY A 6 1.37 -21.91 -28.47
C GLY A 6 0.63 -21.96 -27.15
N TYR A 7 1.30 -22.43 -26.09
CA TYR A 7 1.15 -21.97 -24.69
C TYR A 7 2.00 -22.81 -23.71
N GLU A 8 2.72 -23.85 -24.15
CA GLU A 8 3.52 -24.71 -23.26
C GLU A 8 5.04 -24.47 -23.35
N ARG A 9 5.47 -23.21 -23.31
CA ARG A 9 6.90 -22.89 -23.20
C ARG A 9 7.16 -21.71 -22.26
N LEU A 10 6.88 -21.90 -20.98
CA LEU A 10 7.55 -21.17 -19.92
C LEU A 10 8.35 -22.15 -19.06
N LEU A 11 9.50 -22.53 -19.63
CA LEU A 11 10.78 -22.68 -18.95
C LEU A 11 10.71 -23.20 -17.51
N ARG A 12 10.71 -24.53 -17.44
CA ARG A 12 10.92 -25.40 -16.28
C ARG A 12 12.32 -25.18 -15.66
N TRP A 13 12.57 -24.00 -15.08
CA TRP A 13 13.63 -23.82 -14.10
C TRP A 13 13.01 -24.01 -12.72
N ARG A 14 13.03 -25.24 -12.20
CA ARG A 14 12.69 -25.54 -10.80
C ARG A 14 13.76 -24.90 -9.90
N ARG A 15 13.70 -23.58 -9.77
CA ARG A 15 14.51 -22.84 -8.80
C ARG A 15 13.94 -23.20 -7.43
N ARG A 16 14.77 -23.88 -6.62
CA ARG A 16 14.47 -24.11 -5.20
C ARG A 16 14.96 -22.91 -4.41
N CYS A 17 14.30 -22.64 -3.29
CA CYS A 17 14.83 -21.67 -2.34
C CYS A 17 16.12 -22.22 -1.71
N TRP A 18 17.11 -21.36 -1.50
CA TRP A 18 18.39 -21.73 -0.88
C TRP A 18 18.28 -21.94 0.63
N LEU A 19 17.18 -21.50 1.24
CA LEU A 19 16.95 -21.51 2.69
C LEU A 19 15.91 -22.55 3.13
N HIS A 20 15.07 -23.02 2.23
CA HIS A 20 13.96 -23.91 2.51
C HIS A 20 13.84 -24.91 1.36
N GLU A 21 13.59 -26.19 1.66
CA GLU A 21 13.48 -27.25 0.64
C GLU A 21 12.14 -27.23 -0.13
N VAL A 22 11.64 -26.03 -0.45
CA VAL A 22 10.38 -25.82 -1.17
C VAL A 22 10.63 -25.32 -2.60
N GLU A 23 9.72 -25.67 -3.50
CA GLU A 23 9.69 -25.10 -4.85
C GLU A 23 9.23 -23.63 -4.79
N LEU A 24 9.84 -22.77 -5.61
CA LEU A 24 9.34 -21.40 -5.76
C LEU A 24 7.97 -21.43 -6.46
N ALA A 25 7.05 -20.58 -6.00
CA ALA A 25 5.80 -20.32 -6.70
C ALA A 25 6.07 -19.85 -8.13
N VAL A 26 5.05 -19.91 -8.99
CA VAL A 26 5.12 -19.43 -10.39
C VAL A 26 5.65 -17.98 -10.48
N THR A 27 5.43 -17.18 -9.45
CA THR A 27 5.93 -15.81 -9.30
C THR A 27 7.42 -15.71 -8.95
N GLY A 28 8.14 -16.83 -8.84
CA GLY A 28 9.54 -16.90 -8.41
C GLY A 28 9.76 -16.71 -6.91
N GLN A 29 8.71 -16.78 -6.09
CA GLN A 29 8.76 -16.50 -4.65
C GLN A 29 8.70 -17.77 -3.82
N CYS A 30 9.49 -17.86 -2.75
CA CYS A 30 9.48 -19.00 -1.84
C CYS A 30 8.33 -18.85 -0.84
N PRO A 31 7.37 -19.79 -0.75
CA PRO A 31 6.21 -19.66 0.12
C PRO A 31 6.56 -19.62 1.61
N GLU A 32 7.67 -20.23 2.03
CA GLU A 32 8.13 -20.16 3.43
C GLU A 32 8.91 -18.88 3.71
N CYS A 33 9.84 -18.46 2.84
CA CYS A 33 10.44 -17.13 2.96
C CYS A 33 9.41 -16.02 2.92
N SER A 34 8.33 -16.15 2.13
CA SER A 34 7.26 -15.16 2.08
C SER A 34 6.47 -15.10 3.40
N ARG A 35 6.38 -16.20 4.14
CA ARG A 35 5.79 -16.24 5.49
C ARG A 35 6.75 -15.68 6.56
N LEU A 36 8.04 -15.91 6.39
CA LEU A 36 9.10 -15.50 7.33
C LEU A 36 9.70 -14.11 7.04
N ARG A 37 9.27 -13.44 5.97
CA ARG A 37 9.65 -12.05 5.66
C ARG A 37 8.55 -11.10 6.14
N PRO A 38 8.68 -10.44 7.30
CA PRO A 38 7.77 -9.36 7.67
C PRO A 38 7.76 -8.21 6.64
N GLY A 39 8.77 -8.09 5.77
CA GLY A 39 8.85 -7.03 4.74
C GLY A 39 8.23 -7.33 3.38
N ARG A 40 7.50 -8.45 3.18
CA ARG A 40 6.76 -8.72 1.93
C ARG A 40 5.32 -9.17 2.19
N GLN A 41 4.77 -8.84 3.34
CA GLN A 41 3.32 -8.91 3.49
C GLN A 41 2.77 -7.57 3.01
N SER A 42 1.78 -7.63 2.13
CA SER A 42 0.81 -6.55 2.04
C SER A 42 0.21 -6.46 3.43
N GLU A 43 0.66 -5.52 4.27
CA GLU A 43 -0.02 -5.20 5.54
C GLU A 43 -1.45 -4.69 5.28
N GLY A 44 -1.85 -4.63 4.01
CA GLY A 44 -3.17 -4.27 3.58
C GLY A 44 -3.37 -2.79 3.75
N VAL A 45 -4.62 -2.40 3.57
CA VAL A 45 -5.04 -1.03 3.76
C VAL A 45 -5.44 -0.84 5.20
N ALA A 46 -4.72 0.00 5.94
CA ALA A 46 -5.08 0.44 7.28
C ALA A 46 -5.92 1.73 7.18
N VAL A 47 -7.01 1.82 7.92
CA VAL A 47 -7.88 3.00 7.95
C VAL A 47 -7.87 3.57 9.37
N PHE A 48 -7.51 4.83 9.49
CA PHE A 48 -7.51 5.58 10.74
C PHE A 48 -8.59 6.67 10.65
N ASP A 49 -9.53 6.64 11.61
CA ASP A 49 -10.58 7.64 11.75
C ASP A 49 -10.51 8.35 13.12
N ASN A 50 -11.27 9.45 13.22
CA ASN A 50 -11.51 10.49 14.24
C ASN A 50 -10.85 10.45 15.64
N VAL A 51 -10.28 9.35 16.09
CA VAL A 51 -9.69 9.13 17.42
C VAL A 51 -8.31 8.46 17.36
N ASP A 52 -7.91 7.88 16.23
CA ASP A 52 -6.67 7.10 16.13
C ASP A 52 -5.50 7.91 15.56
N ASP A 53 -5.30 9.11 16.12
CA ASP A 53 -4.17 9.96 15.76
C ASP A 53 -2.84 9.30 16.16
N ASP A 54 -2.81 8.66 17.32
CA ASP A 54 -1.64 7.93 17.82
C ASP A 54 -1.31 6.71 16.96
N GLY A 55 -2.31 5.93 16.53
CA GLY A 55 -2.11 4.81 15.62
C GLY A 55 -1.64 5.27 14.24
N TYR A 56 -2.20 6.35 13.71
CA TYR A 56 -1.72 6.95 12.47
C TYR A 56 -0.27 7.42 12.61
N ARG A 57 0.08 8.13 13.69
CA ARG A 57 1.46 8.61 13.97
C ARG A 57 2.44 7.45 14.12
N ALA A 58 2.04 6.39 14.82
CA ALA A 58 2.84 5.18 14.93
C ALA A 58 3.06 4.53 13.55
N TRP A 59 2.01 4.45 12.74
CA TRP A 59 2.07 3.86 11.41
C TRP A 59 3.03 4.62 10.50
N VAL A 60 2.92 5.94 10.38
CA VAL A 60 3.85 6.75 9.55
C VAL A 60 5.28 6.76 10.11
N GLY A 61 5.43 6.63 11.43
CA GLY A 61 6.74 6.47 12.09
C GLY A 61 7.46 5.20 11.67
N ILE A 62 6.72 4.10 11.51
CA ILE A 62 7.25 2.78 11.08
C ILE A 62 7.38 2.71 9.56
N HIS A 63 6.38 3.18 8.82
CA HIS A 63 6.23 2.98 7.37
C HIS A 63 6.63 4.22 6.56
N ARG A 64 7.87 4.67 6.73
CA ARG A 64 8.39 5.89 6.06
C ARG A 64 8.39 5.84 4.53
N VAL A 65 8.34 4.64 3.94
CA VAL A 65 8.25 4.42 2.48
C VAL A 65 6.82 4.14 2.00
N GLY A 66 5.84 4.23 2.89
CA GLY A 66 4.44 3.99 2.59
C GLY A 66 3.72 5.20 1.97
N TYR A 67 2.42 5.03 1.79
CA TYR A 67 1.53 5.99 1.15
C TYR A 67 0.30 6.21 2.03
N VAL A 68 -0.25 7.42 1.94
CA VAL A 68 -1.41 7.85 2.73
C VAL A 68 -2.39 8.57 1.81
N LEU A 69 -3.65 8.14 1.80
CA LEU A 69 -4.75 8.97 1.31
C LEU A 69 -5.26 9.81 2.47
N ASN A 70 -5.33 11.11 2.22
CA ASN A 70 -5.97 12.07 3.10
C ASN A 70 -7.32 12.46 2.50
N MET A 71 -8.40 12.27 3.25
CA MET A 71 -9.74 12.58 2.77
C MET A 71 -10.68 13.06 3.87
N GLU A 72 -11.73 13.79 3.50
CA GLU A 72 -12.75 14.23 4.45
C GLU A 72 -13.64 13.07 4.92
N LYS A 73 -14.15 13.14 6.15
CA LYS A 73 -15.10 12.14 6.70
C LYS A 73 -16.40 12.00 5.93
N SER A 74 -16.76 13.00 5.15
CA SER A 74 -17.89 12.92 4.23
C SER A 74 -17.68 11.88 3.13
N TYR A 75 -16.47 11.32 3.02
CA TYR A 75 -16.05 10.49 1.90
C TYR A 75 -16.26 11.21 0.56
N ASN A 76 -16.07 12.53 0.56
CA ASN A 76 -16.20 13.35 -0.63
C ASN A 76 -15.11 12.95 -1.66
N PRO A 77 -15.50 12.40 -2.82
CA PRO A 77 -14.54 11.93 -3.82
C PRO A 77 -13.71 13.06 -4.43
N ASN A 78 -14.18 14.32 -4.32
CA ASN A 78 -13.44 15.48 -4.81
C ASN A 78 -12.29 15.91 -3.88
N TYR A 79 -12.21 15.34 -2.67
CA TYR A 79 -11.14 15.61 -1.72
C TYR A 79 -10.52 14.30 -1.23
N VAL A 80 -9.81 13.65 -2.14
CA VAL A 80 -9.00 12.46 -1.86
C VAL A 80 -7.62 12.69 -2.43
N ILE A 81 -6.65 12.95 -1.55
CA ILE A 81 -5.28 13.31 -1.93
C ILE A 81 -4.32 12.21 -1.51
N LEU A 82 -3.54 11.70 -2.46
CA LEU A 82 -2.48 10.71 -2.25
C LEU A 82 -1.16 11.41 -1.87
N HIS A 83 -0.58 10.98 -0.77
CA HIS A 83 0.70 11.45 -0.25
C HIS A 83 1.67 10.29 -0.05
N GLN A 84 2.96 10.61 -0.02
CA GLN A 84 3.95 9.77 0.65
C GLN A 84 3.80 9.89 2.17
N ALA A 85 4.07 8.81 2.90
CA ALA A 85 3.98 8.76 4.36
C ALA A 85 4.95 9.70 5.08
N THR A 86 5.92 10.29 4.38
CA THR A 86 6.87 11.30 4.89
C THR A 86 6.45 12.73 4.59
N CYS A 87 5.33 12.95 3.90
CA CYS A 87 4.89 14.28 3.50
C CYS A 87 4.62 15.15 4.73
N HIS A 88 5.30 16.29 4.82
CA HIS A 88 5.24 17.16 6.00
C HIS A 88 3.85 17.80 6.20
N THR A 89 3.03 17.91 5.14
CA THR A 89 1.67 18.48 5.23
C THR A 89 0.70 17.58 6.00
N ILE A 90 1.02 16.30 6.15
CA ILE A 90 0.19 15.30 6.86
C ILE A 90 0.92 14.66 8.06
N ASN A 91 2.12 15.14 8.40
CA ASN A 91 2.96 14.63 9.49
C ASN A 91 3.64 15.73 10.33
N GLY A 92 3.59 16.99 9.90
CA GLY A 92 4.23 18.13 10.58
C GLY A 92 3.41 18.67 11.73
N GLU A 93 3.13 19.96 11.72
CA GLU A 93 2.13 20.56 12.61
C GLU A 93 0.78 20.57 11.88
N PRO A 94 -0.31 20.04 12.46
CA PRO A 94 -1.59 20.05 11.78
C PRO A 94 -2.00 21.50 11.50
N ALA A 95 -2.28 21.80 10.22
CA ALA A 95 -2.66 23.17 9.83
C ALA A 95 -3.98 23.66 10.47
N ARG A 96 -4.76 22.75 11.07
CA ARG A 96 -6.04 23.03 11.72
C ARG A 96 -6.16 22.22 13.03
N GLY A 97 -5.64 22.75 14.13
CA GLY A 97 -5.75 22.18 15.48
C GLY A 97 -4.64 21.19 15.85
N ASP A 98 -4.90 20.34 16.85
CA ASP A 98 -3.87 19.51 17.49
C ASP A 98 -3.77 18.07 16.94
N VAL A 99 -4.62 17.67 15.98
CA VAL A 99 -4.74 16.27 15.50
C VAL A 99 -4.81 16.18 13.96
N PHE A 100 -4.23 15.12 13.38
CA PHE A 100 -4.25 14.80 11.95
C PHE A 100 -5.49 14.06 11.49
N VAL A 101 -6.12 13.29 12.38
CA VAL A 101 -7.29 12.45 12.08
C VAL A 101 -8.61 13.12 12.48
N GLY A 102 -8.57 14.34 13.05
CA GLY A 102 -9.76 15.05 13.53
C GLY A 102 -10.88 15.20 12.50
N GLY A 103 -10.70 16.02 11.44
CA GLY A 103 -11.70 16.20 10.38
C GLY A 103 -11.62 15.18 9.24
N TYR A 104 -10.64 14.29 9.28
CA TYR A 104 -10.16 13.54 8.13
C TYR A 104 -10.10 12.04 8.41
N VAL A 105 -10.18 11.25 7.37
CA VAL A 105 -9.87 9.81 7.38
C VAL A 105 -8.51 9.65 6.71
N LYS A 106 -7.62 8.88 7.34
CA LYS A 106 -6.32 8.52 6.76
C LYS A 106 -6.35 7.06 6.36
N VAL A 107 -6.08 6.80 5.09
CA VAL A 107 -6.02 5.43 4.57
C VAL A 107 -4.59 5.16 4.17
N CYS A 108 -3.96 4.17 4.76
CA CYS A 108 -2.53 3.94 4.68
C CYS A 108 -2.23 2.58 4.08
N ALA A 109 -1.21 2.51 3.22
CA ALA A 109 -0.67 1.25 2.75
C ALA A 109 0.82 1.38 2.43
N VAL A 110 1.56 0.29 2.55
CA VAL A 110 2.98 0.25 2.17
C VAL A 110 3.14 0.35 0.64
N ARG A 111 2.16 -0.16 -0.12
CA ARG A 111 2.18 -0.13 -1.58
C ARG A 111 1.17 0.85 -2.13
N ARG A 112 1.63 1.71 -3.04
CA ARG A 112 0.80 2.68 -3.76
C ARG A 112 -0.40 2.02 -4.46
N GLY A 113 -0.16 0.94 -5.22
CA GLY A 113 -1.22 0.26 -5.96
C GLY A 113 -2.34 -0.29 -5.08
N GLU A 114 -2.03 -0.84 -3.90
CA GLU A 114 -3.05 -1.34 -2.96
C GLU A 114 -3.96 -0.20 -2.46
N LEU A 115 -3.37 0.98 -2.31
CA LEU A 115 -4.07 2.18 -1.85
C LEU A 115 -4.89 2.84 -2.97
N GLU A 116 -4.36 2.88 -4.19
CA GLU A 116 -5.07 3.36 -5.38
C GLU A 116 -6.26 2.44 -5.72
N ASP A 117 -6.07 1.12 -5.69
CA ASP A 117 -7.14 0.15 -5.92
C ASP A 117 -8.26 0.34 -4.88
N TRP A 118 -7.91 0.57 -3.62
CA TRP A 118 -8.90 0.87 -2.57
C TRP A 118 -9.67 2.15 -2.87
N ALA A 119 -8.98 3.22 -3.28
CA ALA A 119 -9.61 4.50 -3.62
C ALA A 119 -10.55 4.36 -4.83
N ILE A 120 -10.08 3.76 -5.92
CA ILE A 120 -10.84 3.58 -7.15
C ILE A 120 -12.13 2.82 -6.89
N ASN A 121 -12.07 1.75 -6.11
CA ASN A 121 -13.24 0.92 -5.80
C ASN A 121 -14.30 1.63 -4.94
N LYS A 122 -13.92 2.64 -4.16
CA LYS A 122 -14.84 3.31 -3.22
C LYS A 122 -15.22 4.74 -3.61
N LEU A 123 -14.31 5.45 -4.25
CA LEU A 123 -14.32 6.92 -4.37
C LEU A 123 -13.93 7.40 -5.77
N GLY A 124 -13.20 6.58 -6.53
CA GLY A 124 -12.61 6.96 -7.82
C GLY A 124 -11.12 7.25 -7.71
N THR A 125 -10.56 7.84 -8.77
CA THR A 125 -9.11 8.10 -8.87
C THR A 125 -8.71 9.23 -7.92
N PRO A 126 -7.76 9.02 -6.98
CA PRO A 126 -7.30 10.07 -6.09
C PRO A 126 -6.46 11.09 -6.84
N SER A 127 -6.48 12.34 -6.37
CA SER A 127 -5.51 13.35 -6.83
C SER A 127 -4.17 13.15 -6.13
N GLU A 128 -3.08 13.49 -6.79
CA GLU A 128 -1.74 13.39 -6.20
C GLU A 128 -1.34 14.68 -5.49
N CYS A 129 -0.62 14.57 -4.38
CA CYS A 129 -0.04 15.72 -3.73
C CYS A 129 1.13 16.29 -4.55
N GLU A 130 1.03 17.55 -4.97
CA GLU A 130 2.05 18.27 -5.76
C GLU A 130 3.42 18.43 -5.06
N ILE A 131 3.49 18.16 -3.75
CA ILE A 131 4.75 18.17 -2.99
C ILE A 131 5.43 16.79 -3.06
N CYS A 132 4.64 15.73 -3.24
CA CYS A 132 5.11 14.35 -3.25
C CYS A 132 5.46 13.84 -4.65
N PHE A 133 4.78 14.35 -5.68
CA PHE A 133 4.80 13.89 -7.08
C PHE A 133 4.70 15.09 -8.01
#